data_AF-A0A847NQS3-F1
#
_entry.id   AF-A0A847NQS3-F1
#
_cell.length_a   1.000
_cell.length_b   1.000
_cell.length_c   1.000
_cell.angle_alpha   90.00
_cell.angle_beta   90.00
_cell.angle_gamma   90.00
#
_symmetry.space_group_name_H-M   'P 1'
#
loop_
_entity.id
_entity.type
_entity.pdbx_description
1 polymer ?
#
loop_
_entity_poly.entity_id
_entity_poly.type
_entity_poly.pdbx_seq_one_letter_code
_entity_poly.pdbx_strand_id
1 'polypeptide(L)' 'MNSKTFLSILIMLFFVLSMITYYKMKDFPTDSDCCKNIKNPSSTVCLKCNDYNFIEKIVYVWKFS' A
#
# COMPACT_ATOMS: atom_id res chain seq x y z
N MET A 1 -14.71 25.80 10.61
CA MET A 1 -14.96 24.42 11.07
C MET A 1 -14.35 24.27 12.47
N ASN A 2 -15.10 23.82 13.48
CA ASN A 2 -14.56 23.74 14.85
C ASN A 2 -13.45 22.68 14.95
N SER A 3 -12.44 22.94 15.78
CA SER A 3 -11.28 22.05 15.98
C SER A 3 -11.68 20.61 16.34
N LYS A 4 -12.73 20.43 17.14
CA LYS A 4 -13.28 19.11 17.51
C LYS A 4 -13.87 18.36 16.30
N THR A 5 -14.59 19.06 15.42
CA THR A 5 -15.18 18.49 14.21
C THR A 5 -14.09 18.12 13.20
N PHE A 6 -13.07 18.97 13.05
CA PHE A 6 -11.92 18.70 12.19
C PHE A 6 -11.14 17.45 12.63
N LEU A 7 -10.87 17.32 13.94
CA LEU A 7 -10.19 16.15 14.48
C LEU A 7 -10.98 14.85 14.24
N SER A 8 -12.30 14.89 14.43
CA SER A 8 -13.15 13.72 14.22
C SER A 8 -13.20 13.26 12.76
N ILE A 9 -13.25 14.21 11.81
CA ILE A 9 -13.15 13.93 10.37
C ILE A 9 -11.79 13.30 10.04
N LEU A 10 -10.70 13.82 10.61
CA LEU A 10 -9.35 13.28 10.42
C LEU A 10 -9.23 11.83 10.89
N ILE A 11 -9.79 11.52 12.07
CA ILE A 11 -9.80 10.14 12.61
C ILE A 11 -10.60 9.22 11.69
N MET A 12 -11.78 9.62 11.24
CA MET A 12 -12.56 8.83 10.27
C MET A 12 -11.77 8.60 8.98
N LEU A 13 -11.08 9.63 8.48
CA LEU A 13 -10.27 9.54 7.26
C LEU A 13 -9.14 8.52 7.42
N PHE A 14 -8.45 8.52 8.57
CA PHE A 14 -7.41 7.52 8.87
C PHE A 14 -7.99 6.11 8.90
N PHE A 15 -9.15 5.91 9.55
CA PHE A 15 -9.79 4.60 9.57
C PHE A 15 -10.12 4.08 8.17
N VAL A 16 -10.66 4.94 7.31
CA VAL A 16 -10.98 4.58 5.92
C VAL A 16 -9.70 4.25 5.14
N LEU A 17 -8.65 5.05 5.27
CA LEU A 17 -7.37 4.80 4.60
C LEU A 17 -6.69 3.51 5.08
N SER A 18 -6.78 3.19 6.37
CA SER A 18 -6.27 1.94 6.93
C SER A 18 -7.04 0.73 6.41
N MET A 19 -8.38 0.81 6.34
CA MET A 19 -9.22 -0.25 5.75
C MET A 19 -8.89 -0.50 4.28
N ILE A 20 -8.75 0.57 3.48
CA ILE A 20 -8.39 0.46 2.06
C ILE A 20 -6.99 -0.15 1.89
N THR A 21 -6.02 0.29 2.70
CA THR A 21 -4.66 -0.26 2.68
C THR A 21 -4.67 -1.74 3.04
N TYR A 22 -5.41 -2.13 4.07
CA TYR A 22 -5.56 -3.53 4.47
C TYR A 22 -6.18 -4.37 3.35
N TYR A 23 -7.22 -3.87 2.70
CA TYR A 23 -7.86 -4.54 1.57
C TYR A 23 -6.88 -4.75 0.42
N LYS A 24 -6.19 -3.70 -0.02
CA LYS A 24 -5.18 -3.78 -1.09
C LYS A 24 -4.01 -4.71 -0.73
N MET A 25 -3.61 -4.76 0.53
CA MET A 25 -2.55 -5.67 0.99
C MET A 25 -2.96 -7.14 0.94
N LYS A 26 -4.26 -7.46 0.95
CA LYS A 26 -4.75 -8.82 0.75
C LYS A 26 -4.51 -9.33 -0.67
N ASP A 27 -4.53 -8.42 -1.64
CA ASP A 27 -4.24 -8.71 -3.05
C ASP A 27 -2.73 -8.67 -3.35
N PHE A 28 -1.89 -8.44 -2.33
CA PHE A 28 -0.44 -8.51 -2.50
C PHE A 28 -0.03 -9.95 -2.83
N PRO A 29 0.64 -10.19 -3.97
CA PRO A 29 1.00 -11.54 -4.36
C PRO A 29 2.18 -12.05 -3.51
N THR A 30 1.88 -12.72 -2.39
CA THR A 30 2.89 -13.24 -1.45
C THR A 30 3.73 -14.38 -2.05
N ASP A 31 3.14 -15.16 -2.96
CA ASP A 31 3.72 -16.40 -3.48
C ASP A 31 4.17 -16.31 -4.95
N SER A 32 4.14 -15.11 -5.54
CA SER A 32 4.61 -14.89 -6.91
C SER A 32 5.72 -13.84 -6.99
N ASP A 33 6.32 -13.69 -8.16
CA ASP A 33 7.31 -12.66 -8.40
C ASP A 33 6.65 -11.31 -8.66
N CYS A 34 7.20 -10.26 -8.05
CA CYS A 34 6.83 -8.87 -8.22
C CYS A 34 7.65 -8.29 -9.36
N CYS A 35 7.08 -8.30 -10.56
CA CYS A 35 7.74 -7.79 -11.78
C CYS A 35 7.70 -6.26 -11.92
N LYS A 36 7.07 -5.54 -11.00
CA LYS A 36 7.01 -4.07 -11.01
C LYS A 36 7.88 -3.50 -9.89
N ASN A 37 9.12 -3.16 -10.20
CA ASN A 37 10.02 -2.63 -9.19
C ASN A 37 9.59 -1.22 -8.74
N ILE A 38 9.42 -1.01 -7.43
CA ILE A 38 9.00 0.28 -6.82
C ILE A 38 9.95 1.43 -7.18
N LYS A 39 11.25 1.15 -7.30
CA LYS A 39 12.31 2.13 -7.62
C LYS A 39 12.47 2.38 -9.12
N ASN A 40 12.18 1.37 -9.94
CA ASN A 40 12.25 1.48 -11.40
C ASN A 40 11.12 0.67 -12.06
N PRO A 41 9.95 1.27 -12.30
CA PRO A 41 8.78 0.57 -12.84
C PRO A 41 8.99 0.05 -14.27
N SER A 42 9.99 0.54 -15.00
CA SER A 42 10.38 0.06 -16.33
C SER A 42 11.40 -1.09 -16.29
N SER A 43 11.82 -1.52 -15.10
CA SER A 43 12.71 -2.66 -14.93
C SER A 43 12.00 -3.96 -15.27
N THR A 44 12.63 -4.81 -16.07
CA THR A 44 12.20 -6.18 -16.36
C THR A 44 12.60 -7.19 -15.28
N VAL A 45 13.25 -6.72 -14.21
CA VAL A 45 13.67 -7.58 -13.09
C VAL A 45 12.48 -7.85 -12.17
N CYS A 46 12.02 -9.10 -12.17
CA CYS A 46 11.07 -9.60 -11.18
C CYS A 46 11.82 -10.01 -9.91
N LEU A 47 11.43 -9.42 -8.77
CA LEU A 47 11.94 -9.78 -7.46
C LEU A 47 10.91 -10.64 -6.74
N LYS A 48 11.32 -11.49 -5.80
CA LYS A 48 10.35 -12.20 -4.97
C LYS A 48 9.57 -11.18 -4.16
N CYS A 49 8.24 -11.21 -4.25
CA CYS A 49 7.40 -10.27 -3.50
C CYS A 49 7.62 -10.34 -1.98
N ASN A 50 8.13 -11.47 -1.49
CA ASN A 50 8.48 -11.66 -0.08
C ASN A 50 9.73 -10.90 0.38
N ASP A 51 10.57 -10.45 -0.54
CA ASP A 51 11.78 -9.67 -0.19
C ASP A 51 11.44 -8.22 0.17
N TYR A 52 10.24 -7.74 -0.20
CA TYR A 52 9.77 -6.41 0.18
C TYR A 52 9.44 -6.36 1.67
N ASN A 53 9.88 -5.29 2.34
CA ASN A 53 9.43 -5.03 3.71
C ASN A 53 7.98 -4.55 3.73
N PHE A 54 7.34 -4.51 4.91
CA PHE A 54 5.93 -4.13 5.04
C PHE A 54 5.59 -2.77 4.41
N ILE A 55 6.46 -1.77 4.55
CA ILE A 55 6.25 -0.43 3.96
C ILE A 55 6.34 -0.49 2.43
N GLU A 56 7.31 -1.22 1.90
CA GLU A 56 7.46 -1.42 0.46
C GLU A 56 6.28 -2.19 -0.13
N LYS A 57 5.75 -3.19 0.58
CA LYS A 57 4.52 -3.89 0.19
C LYS A 57 3.33 -2.93 0.12
N ILE A 58 3.16 -2.05 1.12
CA ILE A 58 2.13 -1.00 1.10
C ILE A 58 2.32 -0.10 -0.13
N VAL A 59 3.53 0.42 -0.36
CA VAL A 59 3.80 1.29 -1.51
C VAL A 59 3.54 0.56 -2.83
N TYR A 60 3.90 -0.72 -2.92
CA TYR A 60 3.66 -1.54 -4.10
C TYR A 60 2.18 -1.66 -4.41
N VAL A 61 1.35 -2.03 -3.43
CA VAL A 61 -0.11 -2.17 -3.66
C VAL A 61 -0.77 -0.82 -3.95
N TRP A 62 -0.28 0.28 -3.37
CA TRP A 62 -0.82 1.60 -3.68
C TRP A 62 -0.42 2.09 -5.08
N LYS A 63 0.77 1.73 -5.58
CA LYS A 63 1.26 2.12 -6.91
C LYS A 63 0.76 1.21 -8.04
N PHE A 64 0.57 -0.08 -7.78
CA PHE A 64 0.43 -1.09 -8.82
C PHE A 64 -0.79 -2.01 -8.69
N SER A 65 -1.53 -1.96 -7.58
CA SER A 65 -2.83 -2.66 -7.39
C SER A 65 -4.02 -1.76 -7.69
#